data_AF-A0A0U3WFE3-F1
#
_entry.id   AF-A0A0U3WFE3-F1
#
_cell.length_a   1.000
_cell.length_b   1.000
_cell.length_c   1.000
_cell.angle_alpha   90.00
_cell.angle_beta   90.00
_cell.angle_gamma   90.00
#
_symmetry.space_group_name_H-M   'P 1'
#
loop_
_entity.id
_entity.type
_entity.pdbx_description
1 polymer ?
#
loop_
_entity_poly.entity_id
_entity_poly.type
_entity_poly.pdbx_seq_one_letter_code
_entity_poly.pdbx_strand_id
1 'polypeptide(L)'
;MVGHFLSENQMIQGTDKHILDYWKWAYSTVADYYIFCLLHEKDREKINPLSMDQWEFYILPTGILDQLNKRQKKISLRPLQRICKAVAYHEIKPSLDRLIE
;
A
#
# COMPACT_ATOMS: atom_id res chain seq x y z
N MET A 1 -11.20 27.49 3.96
CA MET A 1 -10.35 27.68 5.17
C MET A 1 -9.00 27.08 4.85
N VAL A 2 -7.95 27.90 4.88
CA VAL A 2 -6.60 27.55 4.46
C VAL A 2 -5.97 26.67 5.56
N GLY A 3 -5.62 25.43 5.25
CA GLY A 3 -4.98 24.52 6.20
C GLY A 3 -3.50 24.86 6.34
N HIS A 4 -3.11 25.37 7.51
CA HIS A 4 -1.70 25.53 7.87
C HIS A 4 -1.11 24.15 8.22
N PHE A 5 -0.07 23.73 7.48
CA PHE A 5 0.75 22.57 7.83
C PHE A 5 1.62 22.91 9.04
N LEU A 6 1.62 22.04 10.06
CA LEU A 6 2.50 22.17 11.23
C LEU A 6 3.90 21.67 10.87
N SER A 7 4.93 22.46 11.18
CA SER A 7 6.34 22.11 10.94
C SER A 7 6.84 21.00 11.88
N GLU A 8 7.75 20.16 11.38
CA GLU A 8 8.21 18.86 11.93
C GLU A 8 8.79 18.82 13.36
N ASN A 9 8.83 19.91 14.14
CA ASN A 9 9.50 19.91 15.45
C ASN A 9 8.75 20.62 16.60
N GLN A 10 7.41 20.64 16.60
CA GLN A 10 6.64 21.06 17.78
C GLN A 10 6.11 19.87 18.58
N MET A 11 6.52 19.77 19.86
CA MET A 11 5.89 18.88 20.84
C MET A 11 4.48 19.40 21.19
N ILE A 12 3.48 18.54 21.06
CA ILE A 12 2.07 18.90 21.26
C ILE A 12 1.76 18.89 22.77
N GLN A 13 1.40 20.05 23.33
CA GLN A 13 0.90 20.17 24.69
C GLN A 13 -0.59 19.78 24.74
N GLY A 14 -0.90 18.77 25.56
CA GLY A 14 -2.24 18.19 25.69
C GLY A 14 -3.27 19.18 26.21
N THR A 15 -3.96 19.88 25.30
CA THR A 15 -5.20 20.59 25.58
C THR A 15 -6.17 20.33 24.42
N ASP A 16 -7.00 19.29 24.59
CA ASP A 16 -8.31 18.95 23.97
C ASP A 16 -8.66 19.25 22.49
N LYS A 17 -7.75 19.81 21.71
CA LYS A 17 -7.71 19.81 20.25
C LYS A 17 -6.53 18.90 19.89
N HIS A 18 -6.67 17.60 19.64
CA HIS A 18 -7.75 16.91 18.99
C HIS A 18 -7.63 15.41 19.32
N ILE A 19 -8.30 14.92 20.37
CA ILE A 19 -8.41 13.47 20.62
C ILE A 19 -8.90 12.76 19.34
N LEU A 20 -9.82 13.40 18.60
CA LEU A 20 -10.26 12.94 17.30
C LEU A 20 -9.15 12.87 16.25
N ASP A 21 -8.19 13.81 16.21
CA ASP A 21 -7.07 13.74 15.26
C ASP A 21 -6.01 12.74 15.70
N TYR A 22 -5.80 12.57 17.01
CA TYR A 22 -4.99 11.49 17.54
C TYR A 22 -5.60 10.12 17.19
N TRP A 23 -6.92 9.96 17.35
CA TRP A 23 -7.60 8.75 16.90
C TRP A 23 -7.60 8.65 15.38
N LYS A 24 -7.76 9.75 14.65
CA LYS A 24 -7.69 9.75 13.19
C LYS A 24 -6.30 9.36 12.72
N TRP A 25 -5.23 9.83 13.35
CA TRP A 25 -3.84 9.45 13.10
C TRP A 25 -3.57 7.99 13.51
N ALA A 26 -3.97 7.59 14.72
CA ALA A 26 -3.78 6.24 15.23
C ALA A 26 -4.57 5.20 14.43
N TYR A 27 -5.80 5.52 14.01
CA TYR A 27 -6.61 4.70 13.08
C TYR A 27 -6.21 4.88 11.60
N SER A 28 -5.45 5.94 11.26
CA SER A 28 -4.90 6.20 9.91
C SER A 28 -3.55 5.52 9.70
N THR A 29 -3.08 4.68 10.62
CA THR A 29 -1.95 3.76 10.37
C THR A 29 -2.36 2.60 9.45
N VAL A 30 -3.20 2.88 8.46
CA VAL A 30 -3.38 2.03 7.28
C VAL A 30 -2.30 2.43 6.29
N ALA A 31 -1.60 1.47 5.70
CA ALA A 31 -0.63 1.77 4.65
C ALA A 31 -1.32 2.59 3.55
N ASP A 32 -0.69 3.61 2.98
CA ASP A 32 -1.28 4.36 1.85
C ASP A 32 -1.28 3.51 0.57
N TYR A 33 -0.31 2.60 0.45
CA TYR A 33 -0.13 1.69 -0.66
C TYR A 33 0.15 0.28 -0.16
N TYR A 34 -0.34 -0.71 -0.90
CA TYR A 34 0.01 -2.11 -0.75
C TYR A 34 0.84 -2.59 -1.94
N ILE A 35 1.88 -3.36 -1.63
CA ILE A 35 2.69 -4.09 -2.62
C ILE A 35 2.50 -5.58 -2.33
N PHE A 36 1.73 -6.27 -3.18
CA PHE A 36 1.58 -7.72 -3.09
C PHE A 36 2.65 -8.40 -3.95
N CYS A 37 3.32 -9.39 -3.38
CA CYS A 37 4.35 -10.17 -4.07
C CYS A 37 3.83 -11.57 -4.37
N LEU A 38 3.98 -12.01 -5.62
CA LEU A 38 3.63 -13.36 -6.05
C LEU A 38 4.84 -14.03 -6.68
N LEU A 39 5.26 -15.16 -6.12
CA LEU A 39 6.13 -16.11 -6.80
C LEU A 39 5.25 -16.89 -7.80
N HIS A 40 5.40 -16.62 -9.10
CA HIS A 40 4.48 -17.11 -10.13
C HIS A 40 4.85 -18.49 -10.68
N GLU A 41 6.11 -18.91 -10.52
CA GLU A 41 6.58 -20.24 -10.93
C GLU A 41 5.89 -21.33 -10.10
N LYS A 42 5.36 -22.35 -10.79
CA LYS A 42 4.59 -23.45 -10.19
C LYS A 42 5.35 -24.77 -10.23
N ASP A 43 6.31 -24.88 -11.15
CA ASP A 43 7.15 -26.06 -11.29
C ASP A 43 8.19 -26.09 -10.17
N ARG A 44 8.03 -27.04 -9.24
CA ARG A 44 8.86 -27.13 -8.03
C ARG A 44 10.34 -27.30 -8.32
N GLU A 45 10.70 -27.92 -9.45
CA GLU A 45 12.10 -28.13 -9.83
C GLU A 45 12.74 -26.85 -10.39
N LYS A 46 11.92 -25.90 -10.84
CA LYS A 46 12.37 -24.61 -11.41
C LYS A 46 12.23 -23.44 -10.44
N ILE A 47 11.42 -23.58 -9.39
CA ILE A 47 11.24 -22.54 -8.38
C ILE A 47 12.61 -22.17 -7.79
N ASN A 48 12.95 -20.90 -7.95
CA ASN A 48 14.10 -20.26 -7.35
C ASN A 48 13.65 -18.93 -6.75
N PRO A 49 13.36 -18.86 -5.44
CA PRO A 49 12.93 -17.63 -4.78
C PRO A 49 13.95 -16.49 -4.85
N LEU A 50 15.22 -16.78 -5.17
CA LEU A 50 16.27 -15.77 -5.35
C LEU A 50 16.25 -15.15 -6.76
N SER A 51 15.52 -15.74 -7.71
CA SER A 51 15.38 -15.22 -9.07
C SER A 51 14.25 -14.19 -9.12
N MET A 52 14.60 -12.92 -9.35
CA MET A 52 13.63 -11.81 -9.44
C MET A 52 12.66 -11.94 -10.62
N ASP A 53 13.04 -12.68 -11.66
CA ASP A 53 12.19 -12.92 -12.83
C ASP A 53 10.99 -13.84 -12.51
N GLN A 54 11.07 -14.58 -11.40
CA GLN A 54 9.97 -15.42 -10.92
C GLN A 54 8.99 -14.68 -10.01
N TRP A 55 9.24 -13.39 -9.73
CA TRP A 55 8.39 -12.56 -8.90
C TRP A 55 7.58 -11.57 -9.73
N GLU A 56 6.29 -11.50 -9.42
CA GLU A 56 5.39 -10.44 -9.86
C GLU A 56 4.98 -9.57 -8.68
N PHE A 57 4.90 -8.27 -8.91
CA PHE A 57 4.50 -7.30 -7.89
C PHE A 57 3.23 -6.56 -8.32
N TYR A 58 2.28 -6.39 -7.40
CA TYR A 58 1.04 -5.68 -7.64
C TYR A 58 0.96 -4.50 -6.67
N ILE A 59 0.98 -3.28 -7.20
CA ILE A 59 1.09 -2.03 -6.43
C ILE A 59 -0.21 -1.24 -6.58
N LEU A 60 -0.86 -0.93 -5.46
CA LEU A 60 -2.16 -0.26 -5.46
C LEU A 60 -2.31 0.65 -4.23
N PRO A 61 -2.99 1.81 -4.38
CA PRO A 61 -3.43 2.61 -3.25
C PRO A 61 -4.47 1.86 -2.41
N THR A 62 -4.44 2.05 -1.10
CA THR A 62 -5.41 1.45 -0.16
C THR A 62 -6.84 1.88 -0.45
N GLY A 63 -7.05 3.10 -0.94
CA GLY A 63 -8.37 3.57 -1.37
C GLY A 63 -9.02 2.73 -2.46
N ILE A 64 -8.24 2.05 -3.32
CA ILE A 64 -8.76 1.11 -4.32
C ILE A 64 -9.24 -0.19 -3.67
N LEU A 65 -8.53 -0.68 -2.65
CA LEU A 65 -8.93 -1.87 -1.89
C LEU A 65 -10.22 -1.60 -1.08
N ASP A 66 -10.32 -0.43 -0.46
CA ASP A 66 -11.49 -0.04 0.32
C ASP A 66 -12.78 0.06 -0.52
N GLN A 67 -12.65 0.47 -1.79
CA GLN A 67 -13.78 0.50 -2.73
C GLN A 67 -14.30 -0.89 -3.08
N LEU A 68 -13.43 -1.91 -3.08
CA LEU A 68 -13.83 -3.26 -3.41
C LEU A 68 -14.59 -3.92 -2.27
N ASN A 69 -14.14 -3.73 -1.02
CA ASN A 69 -14.89 -4.19 0.16
C ASN A 69 -14.35 -3.63 1.48
N LYS A 70 -15.00 -2.61 2.04
CA LYS A 70 -14.60 -1.92 3.30
C LYS A 70 -14.40 -2.83 4.53
N ARG A 71 -14.93 -4.07 4.50
CA ARG A 71 -14.81 -5.03 5.61
C ARG A 71 -13.81 -6.17 5.35
N GLN A 72 -13.37 -6.35 4.11
CA GLN A 72 -12.60 -7.54 3.73
C GLN A 72 -11.10 -7.26 3.82
N LYS A 73 -10.45 -7.86 4.81
CA LYS A 73 -9.00 -7.74 5.02
C LYS A 73 -8.14 -8.65 4.13
N LYS A 74 -8.73 -9.25 3.09
CA LYS A 74 -8.09 -10.25 2.23
C LYS A 74 -8.54 -10.06 0.78
N ILE A 75 -7.61 -10.11 -0.16
CA ILE A 75 -7.90 -10.16 -1.59
C ILE A 75 -7.28 -11.43 -2.17
N SER A 76 -8.02 -12.13 -3.04
CA SER A 76 -7.46 -13.26 -3.79
C SER A 76 -6.80 -12.79 -5.08
N LEU A 77 -5.93 -13.61 -5.65
CA LEU A 77 -5.12 -13.23 -6.81
C LEU A 77 -5.95 -12.81 -8.03
N ARG A 78 -7.04 -13.52 -8.33
CA ARG A 78 -7.89 -13.22 -9.51
C ARG A 78 -8.51 -11.81 -9.47
N PRO A 79 -9.21 -11.39 -8.38
CA PRO A 79 -9.63 -10.01 -8.21
C PRO A 79 -8.49 -8.99 -8.29
N LEU A 80 -7.34 -9.29 -7.68
CA LEU A 80 -6.17 -8.41 -7.72
C LEU A 80 -5.68 -8.17 -9.16
N GLN A 81 -5.58 -9.24 -9.96
CA GLN A 81 -5.20 -9.17 -11.38
C GLN A 81 -6.22 -8.42 -12.26
N ARG A 82 -7.48 -8.27 -11.83
CA ARG A 82 -8.50 -7.50 -12.57
C ARG A 82 -8.35 -5.99 -12.39
N ILE A 83 -7.77 -5.56 -11.27
CA ILE A 83 -7.70 -4.15 -10.87
C ILE A 83 -6.29 -3.59 -10.95
N CYS A 84 -5.27 -4.45 -11.02
CA CYS A 84 -3.87 -4.06 -11.06
C CYS A 84 -3.09 -4.99 -12.00
N LYS A 85 -2.17 -4.38 -12.76
CA LYS A 85 -1.22 -5.12 -13.59
C LYS A 85 0.03 -5.44 -12.79
N ALA A 86 0.55 -6.65 -12.98
CA ALA A 86 1.83 -7.03 -12.41
C ALA A 86 2.96 -6.18 -13.00
N VAL A 87 3.95 -5.88 -12.16
CA VAL A 87 5.21 -5.24 -12.54
C VAL A 87 6.38 -6.08 -12.07
N ALA A 88 7.53 -5.95 -12.75
CA ALA A 88 8.78 -6.57 -12.35
C ALA A 88 9.41 -5.82 -11.16
N TYR A 89 10.38 -6.44 -10.49
CA TYR A 89 11.07 -5.85 -9.34
C TYR A 89 11.65 -4.45 -9.62
N HIS A 90 12.32 -4.27 -10.76
CA HIS A 90 12.93 -2.99 -11.14
C HIS A 90 11.90 -1.87 -11.41
N GLU A 91 10.65 -2.24 -11.69
CA GLU A 91 9.55 -1.31 -11.94
C GLU A 91 8.81 -0.90 -10.67
N ILE A 92 9.14 -1.46 -9.49
CA ILE A 92 8.43 -1.13 -8.24
C ILE A 92 8.55 0.36 -7.92
N LYS A 93 9.79 0.87 -7.84
CA LYS A 93 10.02 2.28 -7.50
C LYS A 93 9.43 3.24 -8.54
N PRO A 94 9.70 3.08 -9.86
CA PRO A 94 9.06 3.90 -10.88
C PRO A 94 7.53 3.87 -10.82
N SER A 95 6.94 2.72 -10.52
CA SER A 95 5.49 2.57 -10.39
C SER A 95 4.94 3.26 -9.15
N LEU A 96 5.66 3.20 -8.03
CA LEU A 96 5.27 3.88 -6.81
C LEU A 96 5.42 5.40 -6.92
N ASP A 97 6.50 5.88 -7.53
CA ASP A 97 6.72 7.31 -7.77
C ASP A 97 5.56 7.91 -8.58
N ARG A 98 5.11 7.22 -9.64
CA ARG A 98 3.93 7.60 -10.45
C ARG A 98 2.61 7.64 -9.68
N LEU A 99 2.52 6.97 -8.53
CA LEU A 99 1.32 6.92 -7.71
C LEU A 99 1.31 7.96 -6.59
N ILE A 100 2.47 8.53 -6.25
CA ILE A 100 2.64 9.53 -5.18
C ILE A 100 2.51 10.96 -5.73
N GLU A 101 2.78 11.17 -7.03
CA GLU A 101 2.54 12.44 -7.76
C GLU A 101 1.04 12.81 -7.84
#